data_AF-A0A377XE04-F1
#
_entry.id   AF-A0A377XE04-F1
#
_cell.length_a   1.000
_cell.length_b   1.000
_cell.length_c   1.000
_cell.angle_alpha   90.00
_cell.angle_beta   90.00
_cell.angle_gamma   90.00
#
_symmetry.space_group_name_H-M   'P 1'
#
loop_
_entity.id
_entity.type
_entity.pdbx_description
1 polymer ?
#
loop_
_entity_poly.entity_id
_entity_poly.type
_entity_poly.pdbx_seq_one_letter_code
_entity_poly.pdbx_strand_id
1 'polypeptide(L)'
;MPTQTACSAPSPPRSFFITGAFPGCGIPVHHQPQMGTMDPTFNPVITDDSPAFREKALQAMEKERQGMQLTESYKLLETMIDYRNSPSCKEKKVCSLSEGKDTFSAGYQQEPGVSGPLKVGNSLVDAFTLQYYEGFPKDQVAWGEIASDKQWQVLSKLKNGYQDSLFTSVAVAQNVAKTAG
;
A
#
# COMPACT_ATOMS: atom_id res chain seq x y z
N MET A 1 27.77 14.42 36.29
CA MET A 1 27.37 13.66 35.09
C MET A 1 26.00 14.17 34.69
N PRO A 2 25.86 14.97 33.62
CA PRO A 2 24.55 15.43 33.19
C PRO A 2 23.82 14.29 32.47
N THR A 3 22.65 13.98 32.98
CA THR A 3 21.65 13.06 32.47
C THR A 3 21.29 13.40 31.02
N GLN A 4 21.54 12.48 30.08
CA GLN A 4 20.99 12.58 28.73
C GLN A 4 19.49 12.30 28.82
N THR A 5 18.69 13.35 28.73
CA THR A 5 17.28 13.25 28.39
C THR A 5 17.19 12.63 27.00
N ALA A 6 16.75 11.38 26.93
CA ALA A 6 16.46 10.71 25.67
C ALA A 6 15.45 11.57 24.88
N CYS A 7 15.84 11.99 23.68
CA CYS A 7 14.96 12.68 22.75
C CYS A 7 13.85 11.73 22.30
N SER A 8 12.73 11.74 23.01
CA SER A 8 11.51 10.99 22.68
C SER A 8 10.71 11.69 21.58
N ALA A 9 11.27 11.78 20.38
CA ALA A 9 10.50 11.99 19.15
C ALA A 9 10.75 10.79 18.23
N PRO A 10 9.72 10.27 17.53
CA PRO A 10 9.93 9.20 16.55
C PRO A 10 10.94 9.71 15.51
N SER A 11 12.15 9.16 15.57
CA SER A 11 13.20 9.50 14.62
C SER A 11 12.78 8.99 13.25
N PRO A 12 12.75 9.83 12.20
CA PRO A 12 12.36 9.37 10.88
C PRO A 12 13.29 8.24 10.41
N PRO A 13 12.82 7.27 9.60
CA PRO A 13 13.65 6.14 9.13
C PRO A 13 14.99 6.56 8.52
N ARG A 14 15.02 7.72 7.86
CA ARG A 14 16.23 8.34 7.28
C ARG A 14 17.31 8.67 8.33
N SER A 15 16.93 9.00 9.57
CA SER A 15 17.86 9.26 10.67
C SER A 15 18.64 7.99 11.06
N PHE A 16 17.96 6.84 11.10
CA PHE A 16 18.60 5.54 11.35
C PHE A 16 19.55 5.15 10.20
N PHE A 17 19.15 5.38 8.95
CA PHE A 17 20.02 5.12 7.79
C PHE A 17 21.31 5.94 7.85
N ILE A 18 21.23 7.26 8.05
CA ILE A 18 22.40 8.13 8.12
C ILE A 18 23.29 7.79 9.32
N THR A 19 22.70 7.57 10.50
CA THR A 19 23.44 7.21 11.71
C THR A 19 24.15 5.87 11.56
N GLY A 20 23.51 4.90 10.90
CA GLY A 20 24.12 3.59 10.62
C GLY A 20 25.21 3.64 9.56
N ALA A 21 25.02 4.43 8.50
CA ALA A 21 25.99 4.55 7.40
C ALA A 21 27.20 5.43 7.75
N PHE A 22 26.98 6.50 8.54
CA PHE A 22 27.98 7.50 8.90
C PHE A 22 27.99 7.77 10.42
N PRO A 23 28.33 6.77 11.24
CA PRO A 23 28.25 6.89 12.69
C PRO A 23 29.17 8.00 13.21
N GLY A 24 28.61 8.91 14.00
CA GLY A 24 29.34 10.06 14.55
C GLY A 24 29.53 11.23 13.58
N CYS A 25 29.13 11.10 12.31
CA CYS A 25 29.09 12.22 11.39
C CYS A 25 27.77 12.97 11.59
N GLY A 26 27.84 14.26 11.96
CA GLY A 26 26.67 15.13 12.16
C GLY A 26 25.97 15.53 10.85
N ILE A 27 25.59 14.55 10.02
CA ILE A 27 24.95 14.77 8.73
C ILE A 27 23.46 15.07 8.95
N PRO A 28 22.96 16.26 8.57
CA PRO A 28 21.57 16.62 8.76
C PRO A 28 20.65 15.87 7.79
N VAL A 29 19.42 15.57 8.24
CA VAL A 29 18.34 15.06 7.40
C VAL A 29 17.40 16.22 7.07
N HIS A 30 17.22 16.49 5.79
CA HIS A 30 16.32 17.55 5.31
C HIS A 30 14.92 17.02 5.00
N HIS A 31 13.93 17.84 5.32
CA HIS A 31 12.50 17.63 5.05
C HIS A 31 11.79 18.98 5.09
N GLN A 32 10.57 19.06 4.56
CA GLN A 32 9.74 20.27 4.72
C GLN A 32 9.52 20.61 6.21
N PRO A 33 9.34 21.89 6.59
CA PRO A 33 9.15 22.27 7.99
C PRO A 33 7.91 21.66 8.65
N GLN A 34 6.82 21.52 7.89
CA GLN A 34 5.55 21.01 8.42
C GLN A 34 5.54 19.47 8.48
N MET A 35 5.56 18.95 9.70
CA MET A 35 5.44 17.51 9.97
C MET A 35 4.00 17.03 9.90
N GLY A 36 3.81 15.79 9.44
CA GLY A 36 2.50 15.13 9.34
C GLY A 36 1.71 15.48 8.07
N THR A 37 2.23 16.35 7.20
CA THR A 37 1.70 16.58 5.85
C THR A 37 2.63 15.96 4.80
N MET A 38 2.07 15.63 3.64
CA MET A 38 2.86 15.13 2.52
C MET A 38 3.65 16.27 1.87
N ASP A 39 4.96 16.11 1.78
CA ASP A 39 5.82 16.98 0.97
C ASP A 39 5.48 16.77 -0.52
N PRO A 40 5.19 17.82 -1.30
CA PRO A 40 4.82 17.70 -2.70
C PRO A 40 5.81 16.89 -3.54
N THR A 41 7.09 16.86 -3.17
CA THR A 41 8.13 16.03 -3.81
C THR A 41 7.83 14.54 -3.72
N PHE A 42 7.18 14.10 -2.63
CA PHE A 42 6.90 12.71 -2.32
C PHE A 42 5.40 12.39 -2.36
N ASN A 43 4.54 13.33 -2.79
CA ASN A 43 3.10 13.17 -2.78
C ASN A 43 2.60 12.64 -4.14
N PRO A 44 2.22 11.36 -4.26
CA PRO A 44 1.95 10.72 -5.55
C PRO A 44 0.51 10.99 -6.03
N VAL A 45 0.15 12.27 -6.10
CA VAL A 45 -1.19 12.73 -6.48
C VAL A 45 -1.31 13.00 -7.96
N ILE A 46 -2.52 12.89 -8.49
CA ILE A 46 -2.85 13.34 -9.84
C ILE A 46 -2.71 14.87 -9.91
N THR A 47 -1.88 15.35 -10.84
CA THR A 47 -1.60 16.79 -11.06
C THR A 47 -2.19 17.33 -12.35
N ASP A 48 -2.76 16.49 -13.21
CA ASP A 48 -3.48 16.88 -14.42
C ASP A 48 -4.99 16.80 -14.14
N ASP A 49 -5.67 17.93 -14.18
CA ASP A 49 -7.10 18.06 -13.89
C ASP A 49 -8.00 17.83 -15.12
N SER A 50 -7.41 17.52 -16.28
CA SER A 50 -8.18 17.38 -17.51
C SER A 50 -9.06 16.11 -17.51
N PRO A 51 -10.31 16.20 -17.99
CA PRO A 51 -11.17 15.02 -18.14
C PRO A 51 -10.55 13.92 -19.02
N ALA A 52 -9.81 14.34 -20.06
CA ALA A 52 -9.12 13.43 -20.97
C ALA A 52 -8.00 12.64 -20.28
N PHE A 53 -7.22 13.29 -19.41
CA PHE A 53 -6.24 12.58 -18.59
C PHE A 53 -6.93 11.60 -17.63
N ARG A 54 -7.98 12.04 -16.94
CA ARG A 54 -8.72 11.19 -16.01
C ARG A 54 -9.25 9.92 -16.68
N GLU A 55 -9.86 10.04 -17.86
CA GLU A 55 -10.34 8.88 -18.62
C GLU A 55 -9.20 7.94 -19.01
N LYS A 56 -8.09 8.49 -19.53
CA LYS A 56 -6.91 7.72 -19.90
C LYS A 56 -6.29 6.99 -18.69
N ALA A 57 -6.23 7.65 -17.54
CA ALA A 57 -5.74 7.07 -16.29
C ALA A 57 -6.61 5.91 -15.83
N LEU A 58 -7.93 6.09 -15.79
CA LEU A 58 -8.88 5.04 -15.40
C LEU A 58 -8.76 3.81 -16.31
N GLN A 59 -8.76 4.00 -17.63
CA GLN A 59 -8.58 2.91 -18.59
C GLN A 59 -7.25 2.19 -18.42
N ALA A 60 -6.17 2.93 -18.13
CA ALA A 60 -4.85 2.35 -17.92
C ALA A 60 -4.79 1.49 -16.65
N MET A 61 -5.34 1.97 -15.53
CA MET A 61 -5.42 1.21 -14.28
C MET A 61 -6.30 -0.04 -14.41
N GLU A 62 -7.46 0.08 -15.07
CA GLU A 62 -8.34 -1.05 -15.35
C GLU A 62 -7.66 -2.10 -16.22
N LYS A 63 -6.94 -1.68 -17.26
CA LYS A 63 -6.19 -2.58 -18.15
C LYS A 63 -5.09 -3.32 -17.39
N GLU A 64 -4.34 -2.62 -16.55
CA GLU A 64 -3.30 -3.20 -15.71
C GLU A 64 -3.91 -4.30 -14.80
N ARG A 65 -5.02 -3.97 -14.14
CA ARG A 65 -5.76 -4.91 -13.28
C ARG A 65 -6.30 -6.13 -14.02
N GLN A 66 -6.78 -5.97 -15.25
CA GLN A 66 -7.28 -7.07 -16.09
C GLN A 66 -6.17 -8.04 -16.53
N GLY A 67 -4.92 -7.56 -16.61
CA GLY A 67 -3.76 -8.39 -16.91
C GLY A 67 -3.36 -9.34 -15.77
N MET A 68 -3.91 -9.17 -14.57
CA MET A 68 -3.51 -9.91 -13.37
C MET A 68 -4.40 -11.11 -13.07
N GLN A 69 -3.77 -12.22 -12.71
CA GLN A 69 -4.44 -13.43 -12.23
C GLN A 69 -4.43 -13.50 -10.70
N LEU A 70 -5.50 -12.98 -10.07
CA LEU A 70 -5.61 -12.83 -8.61
C LEU A 70 -6.65 -13.75 -7.95
N THR A 71 -7.38 -14.55 -8.74
CA THR A 71 -8.47 -15.40 -8.22
C THR A 71 -8.00 -16.37 -7.13
N GLU A 72 -6.86 -17.03 -7.33
CA GLU A 72 -6.29 -17.93 -6.31
C GLU A 72 -5.89 -17.18 -5.04
N SER A 73 -5.31 -15.98 -5.19
CA SER A 73 -4.94 -15.14 -4.07
C SER A 73 -6.16 -14.70 -3.25
N TYR A 74 -7.26 -14.34 -3.91
CA TYR A 74 -8.51 -14.01 -3.24
C TYR A 74 -9.10 -15.21 -2.50
N LYS A 75 -9.17 -16.39 -3.11
CA LYS A 75 -9.71 -17.59 -2.46
C LYS A 75 -8.88 -18.02 -1.25
N LEU A 76 -7.55 -17.93 -1.35
CA LEU A 76 -6.65 -18.17 -0.24
C LEU A 76 -6.91 -17.18 0.90
N LEU A 77 -6.96 -15.89 0.58
CA LEU A 77 -7.22 -14.84 1.57
C LEU A 77 -8.60 -15.01 2.24
N GLU A 78 -9.65 -15.27 1.46
CA GLU A 78 -11.02 -15.50 1.96
C GLU A 78 -11.07 -16.64 2.98
N THR A 79 -10.34 -17.72 2.72
CA THR A 79 -10.27 -18.89 3.60
C THR A 79 -9.58 -18.53 4.91
N MET A 80 -8.42 -17.88 4.84
CA MET A 80 -7.61 -17.55 6.01
C MET A 80 -8.29 -16.56 6.96
N ILE A 81 -9.04 -15.60 6.42
CA ILE A 81 -9.70 -14.56 7.24
C ILE A 81 -11.13 -14.94 7.63
N ASP A 82 -11.56 -16.15 7.30
CA ASP A 82 -12.96 -16.60 7.43
C ASP A 82 -13.95 -15.57 6.87
N TYR A 83 -13.71 -15.12 5.62
CA TYR A 83 -14.37 -13.95 5.05
C TYR A 83 -15.90 -14.08 4.99
N ARG A 84 -16.40 -15.31 4.84
CA ARG A 84 -17.84 -15.62 4.85
C ARG A 84 -18.50 -15.23 6.18
N ASN A 85 -17.75 -15.23 7.27
CA ASN A 85 -18.24 -14.82 8.58
C ASN A 85 -17.98 -13.35 8.92
N SER A 86 -17.34 -12.59 8.02
CA SER A 86 -17.09 -11.16 8.20
C SER A 86 -18.38 -10.32 8.16
N PRO A 87 -18.37 -9.11 8.76
CA PRO A 87 -19.46 -8.15 8.61
C PRO A 87 -19.75 -7.81 7.13
N SER A 88 -18.73 -7.77 6.28
CA SER A 88 -18.88 -7.49 4.85
C SER A 88 -19.77 -8.52 4.15
N CYS A 89 -19.65 -9.81 4.48
CA CYS A 89 -20.56 -10.83 3.95
C CYS A 89 -21.90 -10.86 4.69
N LYS A 90 -21.90 -10.87 6.03
CA LYS A 90 -23.12 -11.06 6.83
C LYS A 90 -24.10 -9.88 6.71
N GLU A 91 -23.60 -8.66 6.74
CA GLU A 91 -24.41 -7.44 6.76
C GLU A 91 -24.55 -6.84 5.36
N LYS A 92 -23.42 -6.65 4.66
CA LYS A 92 -23.39 -5.97 3.35
C LYS A 92 -23.59 -6.91 2.16
N LYS A 93 -23.69 -8.22 2.39
CA LYS A 93 -23.88 -9.27 1.36
C LYS A 93 -22.77 -9.33 0.30
N VAL A 94 -21.58 -8.80 0.61
CA VAL A 94 -20.38 -8.91 -0.24
C VAL A 94 -19.58 -10.11 0.23
N CYS A 95 -19.89 -11.29 -0.32
CA CYS A 95 -19.37 -12.56 0.18
C CYS A 95 -18.24 -13.17 -0.66
N SER A 96 -17.86 -12.57 -1.79
CA SER A 96 -16.66 -12.96 -2.53
C SER A 96 -15.82 -11.75 -2.93
N LEU A 97 -14.54 -11.82 -2.60
CA LEU A 97 -13.48 -10.97 -3.10
C LEU A 97 -13.15 -11.32 -4.56
N SER A 98 -13.22 -12.60 -4.93
CA SER A 98 -12.86 -13.04 -6.29
C SER A 98 -13.88 -12.65 -7.36
N GLU A 99 -15.16 -12.56 -7.00
CA GLU A 99 -16.26 -12.15 -7.90
C GLU A 99 -16.60 -10.65 -7.80
N GLY A 100 -16.05 -9.97 -6.80
CA GLY A 100 -16.26 -8.54 -6.62
C GLY A 100 -15.63 -7.71 -7.73
N LYS A 101 -16.20 -6.53 -7.98
CA LYS A 101 -15.69 -5.58 -8.98
C LYS A 101 -14.87 -4.49 -8.32
N ASP A 102 -13.73 -4.18 -8.94
CA ASP A 102 -12.90 -3.04 -8.58
C ASP A 102 -13.38 -1.79 -9.34
N THR A 103 -13.42 -0.65 -8.66
CA THR A 103 -13.74 0.67 -9.23
C THR A 103 -12.57 1.61 -8.98
N PHE A 104 -11.95 2.11 -10.04
CA PHE A 104 -10.80 3.01 -9.95
C PHE A 104 -11.21 4.48 -9.86
N SER A 105 -10.32 5.30 -9.31
CA SER A 105 -10.47 6.75 -9.19
C SER A 105 -9.15 7.48 -9.49
N ALA A 106 -9.23 8.58 -10.24
CA ALA A 106 -8.11 9.48 -10.51
C ALA A 106 -8.59 10.92 -10.35
N GLY A 107 -8.75 11.36 -9.09
CA GLY A 107 -9.19 12.70 -8.75
C GLY A 107 -8.02 13.67 -8.71
N TYR A 108 -8.20 14.90 -9.21
CA TYR A 108 -7.17 15.94 -9.11
C TYR A 108 -6.77 16.19 -7.66
N GLN A 109 -5.46 16.29 -7.41
CA GLN A 109 -4.84 16.39 -6.08
C GLN A 109 -5.13 15.23 -5.13
N GLN A 110 -5.55 14.09 -5.66
CA GLN A 110 -5.72 12.84 -4.92
C GLN A 110 -4.80 11.77 -5.50
N GLU A 111 -4.41 10.80 -4.68
CA GLU A 111 -3.72 9.62 -5.18
C GLU A 111 -4.65 8.83 -6.12
N PRO A 112 -4.10 8.18 -7.15
CA PRO A 112 -4.80 7.11 -7.86
C PRO A 112 -5.35 6.11 -6.84
N GLY A 113 -6.62 5.76 -6.98
CA GLY A 113 -7.33 4.96 -5.98
C GLY A 113 -8.11 3.82 -6.58
N VAL A 114 -8.44 2.85 -5.73
CA VAL A 114 -9.34 1.74 -6.05
C VAL A 114 -10.25 1.45 -4.87
N SER A 115 -11.52 1.20 -5.15
CA SER A 115 -12.50 0.65 -4.22
C SER A 115 -12.91 -0.74 -4.69
N GLY A 116 -13.05 -1.70 -3.78
CA GLY A 116 -13.39 -3.08 -4.12
C GLY A 116 -12.41 -4.09 -3.53
N PRO A 117 -12.48 -5.35 -4.00
CA PRO A 117 -11.67 -6.45 -3.49
C PRO A 117 -10.16 -6.20 -3.52
N LEU A 118 -9.64 -5.49 -4.52
CA LEU A 118 -8.19 -5.22 -4.63
C LEU A 118 -7.68 -4.40 -3.45
N LYS A 119 -8.45 -3.41 -3.00
CA LYS A 119 -8.13 -2.62 -1.80
C LYS A 119 -8.15 -3.49 -0.54
N VAL A 120 -9.18 -4.33 -0.39
CA VAL A 120 -9.29 -5.25 0.77
C VAL A 120 -8.11 -6.22 0.80
N GLY A 121 -7.77 -6.80 -0.35
CA GLY A 121 -6.64 -7.70 -0.51
C GLY A 121 -5.31 -7.04 -0.14
N ASN A 122 -5.04 -5.85 -0.67
CA ASN A 122 -3.85 -5.08 -0.32
C ASN A 122 -3.78 -4.77 1.18
N SER A 123 -4.86 -4.23 1.76
CA SER A 123 -4.86 -3.83 3.17
C SER A 123 -4.57 -4.99 4.11
N LEU A 124 -5.16 -6.17 3.87
CA LEU A 124 -4.94 -7.35 4.71
C LEU A 124 -3.54 -7.94 4.50
N VAL A 125 -3.11 -8.11 3.26
CA VAL A 125 -1.79 -8.71 2.97
C VAL A 125 -0.65 -7.78 3.40
N ASP A 126 -0.81 -6.47 3.29
CA ASP A 126 0.16 -5.51 3.81
C ASP A 126 0.24 -5.57 5.33
N ALA A 127 -0.90 -5.65 6.04
CA ALA A 127 -0.91 -5.85 7.48
C ALA A 127 -0.20 -7.15 7.89
N PHE A 128 -0.44 -8.27 7.20
CA PHE A 128 0.26 -9.53 7.47
C PHE A 128 1.77 -9.40 7.22
N THR A 129 2.15 -8.74 6.13
CA THR A 129 3.56 -8.50 5.79
C THR A 129 4.26 -7.67 6.87
N LEU A 130 3.60 -6.64 7.38
CA LEU A 130 4.13 -5.79 8.47
C LEU A 130 4.22 -6.55 9.79
N GLN A 131 3.22 -7.36 10.16
CA GLN A 131 3.30 -8.23 11.34
C GLN A 131 4.52 -9.16 11.28
N TYR A 132 4.81 -9.72 10.11
CA TYR A 132 5.98 -10.56 9.89
C TYR A 132 7.29 -9.78 10.07
N TYR A 133 7.41 -8.59 9.46
CA TYR A 133 8.63 -7.76 9.58
C TYR A 133 8.84 -7.16 10.98
N GLU A 134 7.76 -6.90 11.71
CA GLU A 134 7.81 -6.46 13.12
C GLU A 134 8.25 -7.60 14.06
N GLY A 135 8.34 -8.85 13.56
CA GLY A 135 8.81 -9.99 14.34
C GLY A 135 7.77 -10.59 15.26
N PHE A 136 6.47 -10.45 14.94
CA PHE A 136 5.41 -11.09 15.70
C PHE A 136 5.60 -12.61 15.74
N PRO A 137 5.20 -13.29 16.83
CA PRO A 137 5.13 -14.75 16.86
C PRO A 137 4.34 -15.30 15.67
N LYS A 138 4.74 -16.46 15.14
CA LYS A 138 4.14 -17.02 13.91
C LYS A 138 2.63 -17.22 14.03
N ASP A 139 2.14 -17.60 15.20
CA ASP A 139 0.72 -17.77 15.54
C ASP A 139 -0.07 -16.46 15.59
N GLN A 140 0.60 -15.30 15.63
CA GLN A 140 -0.03 -13.98 15.60
C GLN A 140 0.00 -13.35 14.20
N VAL A 141 0.98 -13.70 13.36
CA VAL A 141 1.02 -13.25 11.96
C VAL A 141 -0.11 -13.93 11.19
N ALA A 142 -1.10 -13.15 10.75
CA ALA A 142 -2.31 -13.67 10.12
C ALA A 142 -2.94 -14.84 10.89
N TRP A 143 -2.90 -14.79 12.23
CA TRP A 143 -3.40 -15.84 13.13
C TRP A 143 -2.76 -17.23 12.93
N GLY A 144 -1.55 -17.29 12.37
CA GLY A 144 -0.86 -18.56 12.09
C GLY A 144 -1.29 -19.26 10.80
N GLU A 145 -2.17 -18.66 10.00
CA GLU A 145 -2.73 -19.26 8.78
C GLU A 145 -1.73 -19.28 7.60
N ILE A 146 -0.68 -18.46 7.64
CA ILE A 146 0.38 -18.48 6.62
C ILE A 146 1.49 -19.45 7.07
N ALA A 147 1.41 -20.68 6.56
CA ALA A 147 2.31 -21.77 6.93
C ALA A 147 3.50 -21.95 5.97
N SER A 148 3.54 -21.26 4.82
CA SER A 148 4.55 -21.49 3.79
C SER A 148 4.90 -20.25 2.94
N ASP A 149 6.12 -20.23 2.41
CA ASP A 149 6.58 -19.19 1.47
C ASP A 149 5.74 -19.16 0.19
N LYS A 150 5.17 -20.30 -0.23
CA LYS A 150 4.28 -20.35 -1.39
C LYS A 150 2.97 -19.60 -1.13
N GLN A 151 2.41 -19.69 0.08
CA GLN A 151 1.24 -18.88 0.45
C GLN A 151 1.59 -17.39 0.45
N TRP A 152 2.76 -17.01 0.98
CA TRP A 152 3.26 -15.63 0.89
C TRP A 152 3.31 -15.15 -0.56
N GLN A 153 3.96 -15.90 -1.46
CA GLN A 153 4.05 -15.54 -2.87
C GLN A 153 2.68 -15.37 -3.54
N VAL A 154 1.71 -16.22 -3.20
CA VAL A 154 0.35 -16.12 -3.74
C VAL A 154 -0.37 -14.88 -3.17
N LEU A 155 -0.30 -14.63 -1.87
CA LEU A 155 -0.93 -13.48 -1.21
C LEU A 155 -0.32 -12.15 -1.65
N SER A 156 1.01 -12.06 -1.73
CA SER A 156 1.74 -10.85 -2.13
C SER A 156 1.34 -10.34 -3.52
N LYS A 157 0.79 -11.18 -4.39
CA LYS A 157 0.21 -10.74 -5.67
C LYS A 157 -0.91 -9.70 -5.49
N LEU A 158 -1.67 -9.74 -4.40
CA LEU A 158 -2.73 -8.76 -4.13
C LEU A 158 -2.14 -7.39 -3.80
N LYS A 159 -1.13 -7.36 -2.92
CA LYS A 159 -0.40 -6.14 -2.57
C LYS A 159 0.34 -5.55 -3.77
N ASN A 160 1.08 -6.39 -4.49
CA ASN A 160 1.84 -5.96 -5.67
C ASN A 160 0.89 -5.52 -6.79
N GLY A 161 -0.15 -6.30 -7.07
CA GLY A 161 -1.16 -5.95 -8.07
C GLY A 161 -1.93 -4.66 -7.77
N TYR A 162 -2.15 -4.35 -6.48
CA TYR A 162 -2.69 -3.05 -6.05
C TYR A 162 -1.72 -1.91 -6.40
N GLN A 163 -0.44 -2.04 -6.02
CA GLN A 163 0.59 -1.05 -6.33
C GLN A 163 0.72 -0.86 -7.85
N ASP A 164 0.77 -1.96 -8.60
CA ASP A 164 0.92 -1.96 -10.05
C ASP A 164 -0.28 -1.26 -10.71
N SER A 165 -1.49 -1.68 -10.35
CA SER A 165 -2.71 -1.10 -10.94
C SER A 165 -2.79 0.42 -10.74
N LEU A 166 -2.30 0.95 -9.61
CA LEU A 166 -2.43 2.36 -9.28
C LEU A 166 -1.25 3.22 -9.75
N PHE A 167 -0.04 2.67 -9.83
CA PHE A 167 1.17 3.50 -9.96
C PHE A 167 2.12 3.09 -11.09
N THR A 168 1.93 1.95 -11.76
CA THR A 168 2.92 1.49 -12.77
C THR A 168 2.49 1.72 -14.22
N SER A 169 1.21 2.02 -14.48
CA SER A 169 0.79 2.40 -15.82
C SER A 169 1.52 3.69 -16.27
N VAL A 170 2.08 3.69 -17.49
CA VAL A 170 2.92 4.79 -17.97
C VAL A 170 2.24 6.16 -17.85
N ALA A 171 0.95 6.23 -18.18
CA ALA A 171 0.19 7.48 -18.13
C ALA A 171 0.07 8.03 -16.70
N VAL A 172 -0.21 7.16 -15.73
CA VAL A 172 -0.34 7.56 -14.31
C VAL A 172 1.03 7.83 -13.71
N ALA A 173 1.99 6.91 -13.90
CA ALA A 173 3.35 7.02 -13.39
C ALA A 173 4.03 8.33 -13.81
N GLN A 174 3.93 8.70 -15.09
CA GLN A 174 4.48 9.95 -15.59
C GLN A 174 3.80 11.20 -15.01
N ASN A 175 2.56 11.11 -14.54
CA ASN A 175 1.87 12.23 -13.93
C ASN A 175 2.19 12.36 -12.43
N VAL A 176 2.07 11.26 -11.68
CA VAL A 176 2.25 11.26 -10.21
C VAL A 176 3.71 11.36 -9.78
N ALA A 177 4.66 10.98 -10.66
CA ALA A 177 6.09 11.11 -10.39
C ALA A 177 6.69 12.44 -10.87
N LYS A 178 5.90 13.34 -11.44
CA LYS A 178 6.37 14.71 -11.71
C LYS A 178 6.56 15.41 -10.38
N THR A 179 7.76 15.90 -10.12
CA THR A 179 7.98 16.83 -9.01
C THR A 179 7.11 18.06 -9.23
N ALA A 180 6.25 18.36 -8.26
CA ALA A 180 5.61 19.66 -8.17
C ALA A 180 6.73 20.71 -8.00
N GLY A 181 7.06 21.37 -9.11
CA GLY A 181 8.01 22.48 -9.16
C GLY A 181 7.40 23.78 -8.67
#